data_AF-A0A948L1L9-F1
#
_entry.id   AF-A0A948L1L9-F1
#
_cell.length_a   1.000
_cell.length_b   1.000
_cell.length_c   1.000
_cell.angle_alpha   90.00
_cell.angle_beta   90.00
_cell.angle_gamma   90.00
#
_symmetry.space_group_name_H-M   'P 1'
#
loop_
_entity.id
_entity.type
_entity.pdbx_description
1 polymer ?
#
loop_
_entity_poly.entity_id
_entity_poly.type
_entity_poly.pdbx_seq_one_letter_code
_entity_poly.pdbx_strand_id
1 'polypeptide(L)'
;MQPQVEELAANVTARGEELLALEASISQATSAADAAVWTGRFVAKDGDTPTGLSLTLGEDDRFVMSNADGRSVEGSYTLSDTELVMSDAIGSVGNASFPMTCPISQMGTALLVGEAEGCVLAGLQFDRMP
;
A
#
# COMPACT_ATOMS: atom_id res chain seq x y z
N MET A 1 38.66 -42.87 1.65
CA MET A 1 38.01 -41.91 2.55
C MET A 1 37.23 -40.88 1.75
N GLN A 2 36.16 -41.29 1.05
CA GLN A 2 35.42 -40.42 0.11
C GLN A 2 33.87 -40.46 0.19
N PRO A 3 33.16 -41.44 0.79
CA PRO A 3 31.69 -41.46 0.72
C PRO A 3 31.03 -40.31 1.51
N GLN A 4 31.70 -39.81 2.55
CA GLN A 4 31.17 -38.73 3.40
C GLN A 4 31.07 -37.39 2.66
N VAL A 5 31.82 -37.17 1.58
CA VAL A 5 31.85 -35.87 0.89
C VAL A 5 30.72 -35.76 -0.14
N GLU A 6 30.37 -36.86 -0.81
CA GLU A 6 29.22 -36.94 -1.73
C GLU A 6 27.89 -36.85 -0.97
N GLU A 7 27.79 -37.50 0.18
CA GLU A 7 26.57 -37.43 1.02
C GLU A 7 26.37 -36.02 1.61
N LEU A 8 27.46 -35.34 2.00
CA LEU A 8 27.39 -33.95 2.46
C LEU A 8 27.00 -32.99 1.33
N ALA A 9 27.55 -33.17 0.12
CA ALA A 9 27.22 -32.35 -1.04
C ALA A 9 25.74 -32.47 -1.43
N ALA A 10 25.21 -33.70 -1.45
CA ALA A 10 23.79 -33.95 -1.70
C ALA A 10 22.88 -33.31 -0.63
N ASN A 11 23.29 -33.37 0.65
CA ASN A 11 22.53 -32.76 1.74
C ASN A 11 22.52 -31.22 1.66
N VAL A 12 23.66 -30.61 1.31
CA VAL A 12 23.77 -29.14 1.16
C VAL A 12 22.92 -28.63 0.00
N THR A 13 22.88 -29.34 -1.13
CA THR A 13 22.00 -28.96 -2.26
C THR A 13 20.53 -29.03 -1.87
N ALA A 14 20.09 -30.13 -1.25
CA ALA A 14 18.71 -30.28 -0.80
C ALA A 14 18.31 -29.19 0.20
N ARG A 15 19.18 -28.87 1.17
CA ARG A 15 18.97 -27.78 2.14
C ARG A 15 18.91 -26.41 1.48
N GLY A 16 19.71 -26.18 0.43
CA GLY A 16 19.70 -24.93 -0.34
C GLY A 16 18.38 -24.71 -1.09
N GLU A 17 17.81 -25.77 -1.67
CA GLU A 17 16.51 -25.71 -2.35
C GLU A 17 15.36 -25.46 -1.35
N GLU A 18 15.40 -26.09 -0.18
CA GLU A 18 14.44 -25.84 0.91
C GLU A 18 14.49 -24.38 1.39
N LEU A 19 15.70 -23.80 1.54
CA LEU A 19 15.88 -22.40 1.95
C LEU A 19 15.33 -21.44 0.91
N LEU A 20 15.65 -21.64 -0.37
CA LEU A 20 15.13 -20.82 -1.48
C LEU A 20 13.59 -20.83 -1.55
N ALA A 21 12.98 -22.01 -1.36
CA ALA A 21 11.53 -22.13 -1.34
C ALA A 21 10.91 -21.40 -0.13
N LEU A 22 11.56 -21.45 1.02
CA LEU A 22 11.13 -20.73 2.21
C LEU A 22 11.25 -19.22 2.05
N GLU A 23 12.35 -18.72 1.48
CA GLU A 23 12.54 -17.29 1.19
C GLU A 23 11.48 -16.76 0.23
N ALA A 24 11.16 -17.51 -0.83
CA ALA A 24 10.09 -17.16 -1.76
C ALA A 24 8.71 -17.12 -1.08
N SER A 25 8.42 -18.09 -0.20
CA SER A 25 7.18 -18.14 0.57
C SER A 25 7.05 -16.96 1.54
N ILE A 26 8.13 -16.61 2.25
CA ILE A 26 8.16 -15.46 3.14
C ILE A 26 7.94 -14.18 2.34
N SER A 27 8.64 -13.98 1.24
CA SER A 27 8.47 -12.79 0.39
C SER A 27 7.04 -12.63 -0.11
N GLN A 28 6.39 -13.72 -0.50
CA GLN A 28 5.00 -13.68 -0.97
C GLN A 28 4.02 -13.39 0.18
N ALA A 29 4.25 -13.99 1.35
CA ALA A 29 3.43 -13.76 2.53
C ALA A 29 3.55 -12.33 3.06
N THR A 30 4.75 -11.75 3.04
CA THR A 30 4.95 -10.34 3.42
C THR A 30 4.27 -9.39 2.45
N SER A 31 4.43 -9.58 1.13
CA SER A 31 3.76 -8.72 0.14
C SER A 31 2.23 -8.75 0.24
N ALA A 32 1.64 -9.91 0.51
CA ALA A 32 0.19 -10.02 0.71
C ALA A 32 -0.28 -9.38 2.04
N ALA A 33 0.51 -9.52 3.11
CA ALA A 33 0.21 -8.90 4.39
C ALA A 33 0.31 -7.37 4.32
N ASP A 34 1.35 -6.84 3.67
CA ASP A 34 1.51 -5.41 3.44
C ASP A 34 0.34 -4.84 2.62
N ALA A 35 -0.06 -5.48 1.51
CA ALA A 35 -1.22 -5.03 0.74
C ALA A 35 -2.52 -5.00 1.58
N ALA A 36 -2.78 -6.02 2.40
CA ALA A 36 -3.97 -6.09 3.25
C ALA A 36 -4.01 -5.05 4.38
N VAL A 37 -2.83 -4.54 4.76
CA VAL A 37 -2.70 -3.46 5.75
C VAL A 37 -3.16 -2.11 5.18
N TRP A 38 -3.11 -1.95 3.86
CA TRP A 38 -3.46 -0.71 3.18
C TRP A 38 -4.83 -0.71 2.49
N THR A 39 -5.49 -1.86 2.38
CA THR A 39 -6.87 -1.94 1.87
C THR A 39 -7.88 -1.54 2.94
N GLY A 40 -9.03 -1.01 2.54
CA GLY A 40 -10.10 -0.60 3.43
C GLY A 40 -10.43 0.90 3.33
N ARG A 41 -11.24 1.37 4.28
CA ARG A 41 -11.73 2.75 4.30
C ARG A 41 -10.89 3.60 5.23
N PHE A 42 -10.51 4.78 4.75
CA PHE A 42 -9.74 5.77 5.46
C PHE A 42 -10.49 7.10 5.49
N VAL A 43 -10.30 7.87 6.57
CA VAL A 43 -10.85 9.22 6.71
C VAL A 43 -9.72 10.19 7.01
N ALA A 44 -9.61 11.24 6.20
CA ALA A 44 -8.60 12.27 6.35
C ALA A 44 -8.92 13.20 7.52
N LYS A 45 -7.88 13.54 8.27
CA LYS A 45 -7.87 14.52 9.34
C LYS A 45 -6.75 15.53 9.10
N ASP A 46 -7.02 16.75 9.53
CA ASP A 46 -6.05 17.83 9.68
C ASP A 46 -5.85 18.04 11.18
N GLY A 47 -4.76 17.52 11.73
CA GLY A 47 -4.58 17.36 13.17
C GLY A 47 -5.71 16.53 13.79
N ASP A 48 -6.39 17.08 14.79
CA ASP A 48 -7.54 16.44 15.46
C ASP A 48 -8.88 16.59 14.71
N THR A 49 -8.92 17.33 13.59
CA THR A 49 -10.18 17.67 12.92
C THR A 49 -10.41 16.83 11.66
N PRO A 50 -11.54 16.09 11.55
CA PRO A 50 -11.89 15.41 10.31
C PRO A 50 -12.18 16.43 9.20
N THR A 51 -11.52 16.28 8.06
CA THR A 51 -11.71 17.16 6.89
C THR A 51 -12.95 16.80 6.09
N GLY A 52 -13.56 15.64 6.37
CA GLY A 52 -14.67 15.08 5.62
C GLY A 52 -14.25 14.46 4.27
N LEU A 53 -12.95 14.40 3.98
CA LEU A 53 -12.41 13.59 2.90
C LEU A 53 -12.27 12.13 3.35
N SER A 54 -12.70 11.20 2.52
CA SER A 54 -12.55 9.76 2.74
C SER A 54 -11.95 9.11 1.51
N LEU A 55 -11.09 8.12 1.74
CA LEU A 55 -10.41 7.33 0.72
C LEU A 55 -10.66 5.86 1.02
N THR A 56 -11.12 5.11 0.03
CA THR A 56 -11.27 3.66 0.13
C THR A 56 -10.32 3.02 -0.88
N LEU A 57 -9.48 2.10 -0.42
CA LEU A 57 -8.58 1.31 -1.24
C LEU A 57 -9.10 -0.14 -1.29
N GLY A 58 -9.54 -0.58 -2.47
CA GLY A 58 -10.05 -1.93 -2.70
C GLY A 58 -8.92 -2.94 -2.92
N GLU A 59 -9.21 -4.23 -2.69
CA GLU A 59 -8.29 -5.33 -3.00
C GLU A 59 -8.12 -5.54 -4.51
N ASP A 60 -8.97 -4.93 -5.33
CA ASP A 60 -8.99 -4.96 -6.78
C ASP A 60 -8.16 -3.84 -7.45
N ASP A 61 -7.22 -3.24 -6.71
CA ASP A 61 -6.38 -2.11 -7.16
C ASP A 61 -7.20 -0.87 -7.59
N ARG A 62 -8.43 -0.75 -7.08
CA ARG A 62 -9.31 0.40 -7.30
C ARG A 62 -9.42 1.27 -6.06
N PHE A 63 -9.44 2.59 -6.27
CA PHE A 63 -9.68 3.54 -5.21
C PHE A 63 -11.02 4.26 -5.41
N VAL A 64 -11.63 4.67 -4.31
CA VAL A 64 -12.74 5.62 -4.29
C VAL A 64 -12.43 6.71 -3.29
N MET A 65 -12.38 7.96 -3.74
CA MET A 65 -12.17 9.13 -2.90
C MET A 65 -13.42 9.99 -2.92
N SER A 66 -13.90 10.42 -1.75
CA SER A 66 -15.12 11.22 -1.60
C SER A 66 -14.93 12.35 -0.61
N ASN A 67 -15.47 13.53 -0.88
CA ASN A 67 -15.45 14.67 0.04
C ASN A 67 -16.78 14.89 0.76
N ALA A 68 -16.80 15.84 1.70
CA ALA A 68 -17.98 16.21 2.47
C ALA A 68 -19.14 16.75 1.60
N ASP A 69 -18.83 17.33 0.43
CA ASP A 69 -19.83 17.84 -0.52
C ASP A 69 -20.54 16.72 -1.30
N GLY A 70 -20.18 15.45 -1.07
CA GLY A 70 -20.74 14.29 -1.77
C GLY A 70 -20.18 14.09 -3.18
N ARG A 71 -19.10 14.79 -3.54
CA ARG A 71 -18.37 14.52 -4.79
C ARG A 71 -17.45 13.34 -4.58
N SER A 72 -17.40 12.47 -5.57
CA SER A 72 -16.52 11.31 -5.59
C SER A 72 -15.68 11.26 -6.86
N VAL A 73 -14.55 10.59 -6.73
CA VAL A 73 -13.69 10.18 -7.84
C VAL A 73 -13.27 8.74 -7.60
N GLU A 74 -13.30 7.94 -8.64
CA GLU A 74 -12.92 6.54 -8.61
C GLU A 74 -11.87 6.27 -9.68
N GLY A 75 -10.93 5.37 -9.42
CA GLY A 75 -9.86 5.10 -10.37
C GLY A 75 -9.06 3.89 -9.97
N SER A 76 -7.91 3.71 -10.59
CA SER A 76 -6.96 2.67 -10.23
C SER A 76 -5.88 3.26 -9.33
N TYR A 77 -5.37 2.48 -8.40
CA TYR A 77 -4.22 2.88 -7.59
C TYR A 77 -3.10 1.86 -7.69
N THR A 78 -1.89 2.33 -7.42
CA THR A 78 -0.74 1.48 -7.16
C THR A 78 -0.12 1.96 -5.87
N LEU A 79 0.18 1.00 -5.00
CA LEU A 79 0.72 1.27 -3.69
C LEU A 79 2.08 0.61 -3.54
N SER A 80 3.01 1.35 -2.95
CA SER A 80 4.29 0.86 -2.48
C SER A 80 4.48 1.26 -1.01
N ASP A 81 5.54 0.79 -0.37
CA ASP A 81 5.89 1.15 1.01
C ASP A 81 5.99 2.67 1.24
N THR A 82 6.30 3.44 0.19
CA THR A 82 6.61 4.87 0.28
C THR A 82 5.70 5.77 -0.54
N GLU A 83 4.93 5.22 -1.47
CA GLU A 83 4.16 6.02 -2.43
C GLU A 83 2.79 5.38 -2.75
N LEU A 84 1.78 6.24 -2.79
CA LEU A 84 0.46 5.98 -3.36
C LEU A 84 0.33 6.72 -4.69
N VAL A 85 0.18 5.98 -5.77
CA VAL A 85 -0.08 6.52 -7.10
C VAL A 85 -1.55 6.27 -7.43
N MET A 86 -2.26 7.32 -7.83
CA MET A 86 -3.66 7.24 -8.26
C MET A 86 -3.76 7.66 -9.72
N SER A 87 -4.32 6.78 -10.55
CA SER A 87 -4.43 6.96 -12.00
C SER A 87 -5.82 6.59 -12.51
N ASP A 88 -6.06 6.86 -13.80
CA ASP A 88 -7.28 6.45 -14.51
C ASP A 88 -8.58 6.88 -13.79
N ALA A 89 -8.51 8.07 -13.20
CA ALA A 89 -9.56 8.60 -12.35
C ALA A 89 -10.74 9.12 -13.16
N ILE A 90 -11.94 8.75 -12.75
CA ILE A 90 -13.22 9.15 -13.32
C ILE A 90 -13.98 9.91 -12.24
N GLY A 91 -14.37 11.14 -12.55
CA GLY A 91 -15.00 12.06 -11.59
C GLY A 91 -14.03 13.16 -11.15
N SER A 92 -14.41 13.90 -10.11
CA SER A 92 -13.63 15.02 -9.61
C SER A 92 -13.96 15.30 -8.17
N VAL A 93 -12.93 15.50 -7.34
CA VAL A 93 -13.10 15.86 -5.93
C VAL A 93 -12.17 17.01 -5.57
N GLY A 94 -12.73 18.11 -5.04
CA GLY A 94 -11.96 19.32 -4.75
C GLY A 94 -11.13 19.81 -5.94
N ASN A 95 -9.82 19.95 -5.72
CA ASN A 95 -8.82 20.32 -6.74
C ASN A 95 -7.92 19.15 -7.13
N ALA A 96 -8.32 17.90 -6.83
CA ALA A 96 -7.54 16.71 -7.17
C ALA A 96 -7.34 16.61 -8.69
N SER A 97 -6.09 16.41 -9.10
CA SER A 97 -5.71 16.20 -10.50
C SER A 97 -5.07 14.83 -10.63
N PHE A 98 -5.44 14.07 -11.66
CA PHE A 98 -4.94 12.72 -11.89
C PHE A 98 -4.23 12.62 -13.25
N PRO A 99 -3.15 11.83 -13.37
CA PRO A 99 -2.56 11.00 -12.32
C PRO A 99 -1.85 11.83 -11.24
N MET A 100 -1.86 11.36 -10.00
CA MET A 100 -1.14 11.96 -8.87
C MET A 100 -0.35 10.92 -8.10
N THR A 101 0.81 11.34 -7.62
CA THR A 101 1.69 10.54 -6.76
C THR A 101 1.81 11.23 -5.41
N CYS A 102 1.50 10.50 -4.36
CA CYS A 102 1.54 10.98 -2.99
C CYS A 102 2.55 10.13 -2.20
N PRO A 103 3.60 10.72 -1.64
CA PRO A 103 4.46 10.00 -0.72
C PRO A 103 3.64 9.66 0.52
N ILE A 104 3.74 8.43 0.98
CA ILE A 104 3.02 7.95 2.16
C ILE A 104 4.00 7.38 3.18
N SER A 105 3.57 7.35 4.43
CA SER A 105 4.29 6.72 5.50
C SER A 105 3.30 6.14 6.49
N GLN A 106 3.55 4.91 6.93
CA GLN A 106 2.67 4.25 7.86
C GLN A 106 2.94 4.69 9.30
N MET A 107 1.89 5.07 10.02
CA MET A 107 1.93 5.32 11.46
C MET A 107 0.88 4.46 12.17
N GLY A 108 1.23 3.19 12.43
CA GLY A 108 0.30 2.22 13.00
C GLY A 108 -0.82 1.88 12.02
N THR A 109 -2.06 2.25 12.36
CA THR A 109 -3.24 2.08 11.48
C THR A 109 -3.53 3.32 10.65
N ALA A 110 -2.77 4.40 10.83
CA ALA A 110 -2.92 5.64 10.08
C ALA A 110 -1.94 5.69 8.89
N LEU A 111 -2.40 6.29 7.81
CA LEU A 111 -1.63 6.63 6.62
C LEU A 111 -1.32 8.12 6.67
N LEU A 112 -0.03 8.47 6.78
CA LEU A 112 0.41 9.86 6.71
C LEU A 112 0.81 10.16 5.26
N VAL A 113 0.29 11.23 4.69
CA VAL A 113 0.69 11.68 3.35
C VAL A 113 1.74 12.77 3.49
N GLY A 114 2.95 12.49 3.00
CA GLY A 114 4.04 13.45 2.96
C GLY A 114 3.78 14.59 1.97
N GLU A 115 4.59 15.63 2.06
CA GLU A 115 4.50 16.75 1.12
C GLU A 115 5.08 16.38 -0.26
N ALA A 116 4.30 16.60 -1.32
CA ALA A 116 4.74 16.45 -2.70
C ALA A 116 3.98 17.38 -3.65
N GLU A 117 4.67 17.86 -4.68
CA GLU A 117 4.05 18.65 -5.74
C GLU A 117 3.01 17.81 -6.52
N GLY A 118 1.80 18.36 -6.66
CA GLY A 118 0.69 17.68 -7.34
C GLY A 118 -0.08 16.68 -6.47
N CYS A 119 0.38 16.40 -5.24
CA CYS A 119 -0.39 15.61 -4.28
C CYS A 119 -1.35 16.52 -3.49
N VAL A 120 -2.64 16.50 -3.84
CA VAL A 120 -3.65 17.28 -3.09
C VAL A 120 -3.93 16.77 -1.69
N LEU A 121 -3.42 15.58 -1.37
CA LEU A 121 -3.53 14.96 -0.06
C LEU A 121 -2.35 15.28 0.84
N ALA A 122 -1.36 16.05 0.35
CA ALA A 122 -0.15 16.39 1.07
C ALA A 122 -0.45 16.99 2.45
N GLY A 123 0.22 16.48 3.49
CA GLY A 123 0.07 16.93 4.86
C GLY A 123 -1.13 16.36 5.61
N LEU A 124 -2.00 15.58 4.96
CA LEU A 124 -3.15 14.95 5.60
C LEU A 124 -2.76 13.62 6.25
N GLN A 125 -3.41 13.33 7.38
CA GLN A 125 -3.38 12.02 8.01
C GLN A 125 -4.70 11.30 7.78
N PHE A 126 -4.64 10.05 7.35
CA PHE A 126 -5.77 9.20 7.05
C PHE A 126 -5.86 8.09 8.11
N ASP A 127 -6.86 8.14 8.97
CA ASP A 127 -7.13 7.05 9.91
C ASP A 127 -7.94 5.95 9.24
N ARG A 128 -7.49 4.70 9.37
CA ARG A 128 -8.26 3.53 8.94
C ARG A 128 -9.50 3.39 9.82
N MET A 129 -10.66 3.34 9.18
CA MET A 129 -11.91 3.02 9.83
C MET A 129 -12.00 1.50 10.04
N PRO A 130 -12.47 1.04 11.22
CA PRO A 130 -12.67 -0.37 11.51
C PRO A 130 -13.80 -1.00 10.67
#